data_AF-A0A523S0H2-F1
#
_entry.id   AF-A0A523S0H2-F1
#
_cell.length_a   1.000
_cell.length_b   1.000
_cell.length_c   1.000
_cell.angle_alpha   90.00
_cell.angle_beta   90.00
_cell.angle_gamma   90.00
#
_symmetry.space_group_name_H-M   'P 1'
#
loop_
_entity.id
_entity.type
_entity.pdbx_description
1 polymer ?
#
loop_
_entity_poly.entity_id
_entity_poly.type
_entity_poly.pdbx_seq_one_letter_code
_entity_poly.pdbx_strand_id
1 'polypeptide(L)'
;MTMMQSGMLLESIGWFLVIGGILLIFLALILSFRHTDDGTTQLRTESKGIIFLGPIPIVWGYGKRTRLVSLIGIIAILLFIVFMFLA
;
A
#
# COMPACT_ATOMS: atom_id res chain seq x y z
N MET A 1 2.33 38.64 -9.50
CA MET A 1 2.42 38.17 -8.10
C MET A 1 1.42 37.06 -7.78
N THR A 2 0.24 37.01 -8.41
CA THR A 2 -0.76 35.93 -8.20
C THR A 2 -0.32 34.54 -8.68
N MET A 3 0.44 34.45 -9.77
CA MET A 3 0.96 33.17 -10.31
C MET A 3 1.97 32.46 -9.39
N MET A 4 2.78 33.22 -8.65
CA MET A 4 3.73 32.67 -7.67
C MET A 4 3.00 32.15 -6.42
N GLN A 5 1.94 32.83 -6.01
CA GLN A 5 1.11 32.42 -4.87
C GLN A 5 0.32 31.14 -5.17
N SER A 6 -0.22 30.99 -6.39
CA SER A 6 -0.91 29.75 -6.79
C SER A 6 0.01 28.54 -6.85
N GLY A 7 1.28 28.72 -7.25
CA GLY A 7 2.28 27.63 -7.24
C GLY A 7 2.55 27.11 -5.83
N MET A 8 2.75 28.03 -4.88
CA MET A 8 3.02 27.68 -3.47
C MET A 8 1.83 26.95 -2.82
N LEU A 9 0.61 27.36 -3.14
CA LEU A 9 -0.61 26.70 -2.64
C LEU A 9 -0.78 25.29 -3.21
N LEU A 10 -0.54 25.11 -4.50
CA LEU A 10 -0.67 23.80 -5.15
C LEU A 10 0.38 22.81 -4.63
N GLU A 11 1.62 23.27 -4.45
CA GLU A 11 2.70 22.47 -3.85
C GLU A 11 2.35 22.06 -2.41
N SER A 12 1.85 23.00 -1.60
CA SER A 12 1.45 22.72 -0.22
C SER A 12 0.35 21.66 -0.15
N ILE A 13 -0.68 21.79 -0.99
CA ILE A 13 -1.78 20.81 -1.07
C ILE A 13 -1.26 19.44 -1.51
N GLY A 14 -0.33 19.38 -2.47
CA GLY A 14 0.31 18.15 -2.90
C GLY A 14 1.02 17.43 -1.75
N TRP A 15 1.81 18.15 -0.96
CA TRP A 15 2.48 17.59 0.23
C TRP A 15 1.48 17.07 1.27
N PHE A 16 0.42 17.83 1.57
CA PHE A 16 -0.62 17.36 2.48
C PHE A 16 -1.30 16.08 1.98
N LEU A 17 -1.55 15.97 0.67
CA LEU A 17 -2.15 14.78 0.07
C LEU A 17 -1.23 13.55 0.17
N VAL A 18 0.06 13.72 -0.14
CA VAL A 18 1.06 12.65 -0.08
C VAL A 18 1.23 12.16 1.36
N ILE A 19 1.44 13.08 2.31
CA ILE A 19 1.60 12.75 3.72
C ILE A 19 0.32 12.08 4.26
N GLY A 20 -0.85 12.62 3.91
CA GLY A 20 -2.14 12.03 4.29
C GLY A 20 -2.33 10.62 3.73
N GLY A 21 -1.96 10.39 2.47
CA GLY A 21 -2.01 9.07 1.84
C GLY A 21 -1.11 8.05 2.52
N ILE A 22 0.13 8.45 2.85
CA ILE A 22 1.07 7.60 3.60
C ILE A 22 0.49 7.24 4.98
N LEU A 23 -0.05 8.22 5.71
CA LEU A 23 -0.66 7.98 7.03
C LEU A 23 -1.85 7.01 6.95
N LEU A 24 -2.70 7.13 5.93
CA LEU A 24 -3.83 6.21 5.73
C LEU A 24 -3.35 4.78 5.44
N ILE A 25 -2.30 4.61 4.63
CA ILE A 25 -1.70 3.29 4.37
C ILE A 25 -1.14 2.69 5.67
N PHE A 26 -0.42 3.49 6.47
CA PHE A 26 0.08 3.05 7.77
C PHE A 26 -1.04 2.63 8.72
N LEU A 27 -2.11 3.42 8.80
CA LEU A 27 -3.27 3.12 9.63
C LEU A 27 -3.97 1.83 9.19
N ALA A 28 -4.16 1.65 7.88
CA ALA A 28 -4.73 0.43 7.29
C ALA A 28 -3.87 -0.81 7.60
N LEU A 29 -2.54 -0.67 7.54
CA LEU A 29 -1.62 -1.74 7.94
C LEU A 29 -1.80 -2.08 9.42
N ILE A 30 -1.77 -1.09 10.33
CA ILE A 30 -1.92 -1.31 11.77
C ILE A 30 -3.27 -1.98 12.10
N LEU A 31 -4.36 -1.49 11.52
CA LEU A 31 -5.70 -2.08 11.70
C LEU A 31 -5.76 -3.52 11.20
N SER A 32 -5.12 -3.81 10.07
CA SER A 32 -4.97 -5.16 9.54
C SER A 32 -4.15 -6.05 10.47
N PHE A 33 -3.09 -5.54 11.11
CA PHE A 33 -2.26 -6.30 12.07
C PHE A 33 -3.03 -6.64 13.34
N ARG A 34 -3.87 -5.73 13.85
CA ARG A 34 -4.70 -5.97 15.03
C ARG A 34 -5.78 -7.04 14.83
N HIS A 35 -6.28 -7.24 13.61
CA HIS A 35 -7.30 -8.27 13.30
C HIS A 35 -6.75 -9.71 13.21
N THR A 36 -5.49 -9.96 13.58
CA THR A 36 -4.86 -11.29 13.43
C THR A 36 -4.66 -12.04 14.76
N ASP A 37 -4.89 -11.38 15.91
CA ASP A 37 -4.66 -12.00 17.23
C ASP A 37 -5.91 -12.61 17.87
N ASP A 38 -7.09 -12.44 17.27
CA ASP A 38 -8.31 -13.11 17.73
C ASP A 38 -8.39 -14.53 17.13
N GLY A 39 -7.84 -15.48 17.87
CA GLY A 39 -8.53 -16.72 18.23
C GLY A 39 -8.90 -17.70 17.11
N THR A 40 -8.42 -18.92 17.31
CA THR A 40 -8.88 -20.21 16.76
C THR A 40 -8.02 -20.81 15.66
N THR A 41 -7.36 -21.89 16.07
CA THR A 41 -7.03 -23.07 15.28
C THR A 41 -8.22 -23.47 14.41
N GLN A 42 -8.37 -22.87 13.25
CA GLN A 42 -9.10 -23.49 12.14
C GLN A 42 -8.16 -23.50 10.95
N LEU A 43 -7.98 -24.69 10.39
CA LEU A 43 -7.33 -24.93 9.12
C LEU A 43 -8.02 -24.08 8.04
N ARG A 44 -7.67 -22.80 7.95
CA ARG A 44 -7.96 -21.97 6.79
C ARG A 44 -7.09 -22.53 5.69
N THR A 45 -7.66 -23.45 4.91
CA THR A 45 -7.14 -23.87 3.60
C THR A 45 -6.62 -22.62 2.89
N GLU A 46 -5.29 -22.49 2.81
CA GLU A 46 -4.65 -21.40 2.09
C GLU A 46 -5.01 -21.59 0.61
N SER A 47 -6.11 -20.96 0.15
CA SER A 47 -6.37 -20.88 -1.28
C SER A 47 -5.36 -19.89 -1.86
N LYS A 48 -4.36 -20.43 -2.54
CA LYS A 48 -3.38 -19.70 -3.33
C LYS A 48 -3.63 -20.06 -4.78
N GLY A 49 -3.92 -19.06 -5.60
CA GLY A 49 -4.19 -19.23 -7.02
C GLY A 49 -3.58 -18.11 -7.83
N ILE A 50 -3.22 -18.42 -9.06
CA ILE A 50 -2.83 -17.45 -10.08
C ILE A 50 -3.94 -17.49 -11.12
N ILE A 51 -4.68 -16.40 -11.26
CA ILE A 51 -5.71 -16.25 -12.28
C ILE A 51 -5.09 -15.51 -13.46
N PHE A 52 -5.07 -16.13 -14.64
CA PHE A 52 -4.64 -15.45 -15.86
C PHE A 52 -5.84 -14.71 -16.48
N LEU A 53 -5.88 -13.38 -16.31
CA LEU A 53 -6.76 -12.51 -17.10
C LEU A 53 -6.03 -12.15 -18.40
N GLY A 54 -6.20 -13.01 -19.41
CA GLY A 54 -5.41 -12.93 -20.64
C GLY A 54 -3.91 -13.10 -20.34
N PRO A 55 -3.01 -12.28 -20.90
CA PRO A 55 -1.58 -12.37 -20.64
C PRO A 55 -1.17 -11.85 -19.25
N ILE A 56 -2.09 -11.33 -18.44
CA ILE A 56 -1.79 -10.71 -17.15
C ILE A 56 -2.11 -11.70 -16.02
N PRO A 57 -1.10 -12.27 -15.35
CA PRO A 57 -1.31 -13.09 -14.17
C PRO A 57 -1.69 -12.23 -12.95
N ILE A 58 -2.86 -12.49 -12.36
CA ILE A 58 -3.32 -11.93 -11.09
C ILE A 58 -3.12 -12.96 -9.99
N VAL A 59 -2.25 -12.66 -9.05
CA VAL A 59 -1.98 -13.53 -7.90
C VAL A 59 -3.03 -13.25 -6.81
N TRP A 60 -3.87 -14.24 -6.49
CA TRP A 60 -4.90 -14.15 -5.46
C TRP A 60 -4.65 -15.22 -4.38
N GLY A 61 -4.58 -14.82 -3.11
CA GLY A 61 -4.55 -15.78 -2.01
C GLY A 61 -4.26 -15.16 -0.64
N TYR A 62 -4.85 -15.73 0.41
CA TYR A 62 -4.66 -15.30 1.79
C TYR A 62 -3.83 -16.34 2.55
N GLY A 63 -2.64 -15.94 2.99
CA GLY A 63 -1.74 -16.73 3.82
C GLY A 63 -0.70 -15.85 4.51
N LYS A 64 -0.06 -16.35 5.57
CA LYS A 64 0.93 -15.57 6.35
C LYS A 64 2.05 -15.00 5.46
N ARG A 65 2.40 -15.72 4.38
CA ARG A 65 3.39 -15.30 3.37
C ARG A 65 2.86 -14.24 2.39
N THR A 66 1.59 -14.27 1.99
CA THR A 66 1.05 -13.27 1.04
C THR A 66 0.92 -11.90 1.68
N ARG A 67 0.70 -11.86 3.00
CA ARG A 67 0.78 -10.62 3.80
C ARG A 67 2.18 -10.01 3.83
N LEU A 68 3.22 -10.85 3.92
CA LEU A 68 4.61 -10.36 3.88
C LEU A 68 4.94 -9.81 2.48
N VAL A 69 4.51 -10.50 1.43
CA VAL A 69 4.70 -10.08 0.03
C VAL A 69 3.95 -8.77 -0.26
N SER A 70 2.73 -8.58 0.23
CA SER A 70 2.00 -7.32 0.06
C SER A 70 2.65 -6.17 0.82
N LEU A 71 3.14 -6.40 2.03
CA LEU A 71 3.89 -5.39 2.79
C LEU A 71 5.18 -4.99 2.06
N ILE A 72 5.94 -5.97 1.55
CA ILE A 72 7.15 -5.73 0.76
C ILE A 72 6.82 -4.95 -0.52
N GLY A 73 5.72 -5.29 -1.20
CA GLY A 73 5.26 -4.58 -2.40
C GLY A 73 4.91 -3.11 -2.11
N ILE A 74 4.21 -2.84 -1.00
CA ILE A 74 3.89 -1.47 -0.57
C ILE A 74 5.17 -0.68 -0.27
N ILE A 75 6.13 -1.28 0.45
CA ILE A 75 7.41 -0.64 0.76
C ILE A 75 8.21 -0.36 -0.52
N ALA A 76 8.22 -1.29 -1.47
CA ALA A 76 8.92 -1.13 -2.75
C ALA A 76 8.32 0.00 -3.60
N ILE A 77 7.00 0.11 -3.67
CA ILE A 77 6.30 1.22 -4.36
C ILE A 77 6.62 2.55 -3.66
N LEU A 78 6.62 2.57 -2.32
CA LEU A 78 6.93 3.78 -1.56
C LEU A 78 8.38 4.24 -1.78
N LEU A 79 9.34 3.31 -1.78
CA LEU A 79 10.74 3.58 -2.12
C LEU A 79 10.90 4.07 -3.56
N PHE A 80 10.16 3.48 -4.51
CA PHE A 80 10.18 3.91 -5.91
C PHE A 80 9.67 5.35 -6.06
N ILE A 81 8.57 5.70 -5.39
CA ILE A 81 8.04 7.07 -5.37
C ILE A 81 9.06 8.03 -4.77
N VAL A 82 9.64 7.70 -3.61
CA VAL A 82 10.68 8.53 -2.97
C VAL A 82 11.88 8.72 -3.90
N PHE A 83 12.35 7.65 -4.55
CA PHE A 83 13.46 7.72 -5.50
C PHE A 83 13.12 8.63 -6.69
N MET A 84 11.92 8.51 -7.27
CA MET A 84 11.48 9.33 -8.40
C MET A 84 11.36 10.82 -8.06
N PHE A 85 11.04 11.17 -6.82
CA PHE A 85 10.93 12.57 -6.38
C PHE A 85 12.25 13.15 -5.87
N LEU A 86 13.24 12.30 -5.53
CA LEU A 86 14.56 12.73 -5.03
C LEU A 86 15.65 12.74 -6.11
N ALA A 87 15.47 11.96 -7.19
CA ALA A 87 16.35 11.90 -8.36
C ALA A 87 15.90 12.88 -9.46
#